data_AF-A0A8B5WI96-F1
#
_entry.id   AF-A0A8B5WI96-F1
#
_cell.length_a   1.000
_cell.length_b   1.000
_cell.length_c   1.000
_cell.angle_alpha   90.00
_cell.angle_beta   90.00
_cell.angle_gamma   90.00
#
_symmetry.space_group_name_H-M   'P 1'
#
loop_
_entity.id
_entity.type
_entity.pdbx_description
1 polymer ?
#
loop_
_entity_poly.entity_id
_entity_poly.type
_entity_poly.pdbx_seq_one_letter_code
_entity_poly.pdbx_strand_id
1 'polypeptide(L)'
;MRIGTTLTSYILRKQRDIEGASGTFTGLLNDIAVACKKIADLVNKGDLVNVLGSVDATNVQGEQQKKLDVISNQLMIEALAGNGHIAALASEEMEDIYNLPENAHRGRYLLLCDPLDGSSNVDVNVSVGT
;
A
#
# COMPACT_ATOMS: atom_id res chain seq x y z
N MET A 1 17.67 -28.69 -2.87
CA MET A 1 16.69 -27.77 -3.49
C MET A 1 16.94 -26.38 -2.94
N ARG A 2 17.33 -25.39 -3.76
CA ARG A 2 17.41 -23.99 -3.32
C ARG A 2 16.09 -23.33 -3.63
N ILE A 3 15.27 -23.10 -2.61
CA ILE A 3 14.16 -22.16 -2.69
C ILE A 3 14.80 -20.78 -2.94
N GLY A 4 14.25 -19.99 -3.86
CA GLY A 4 14.81 -18.71 -4.29
C GLY A 4 15.04 -17.70 -3.14
N THR A 5 15.60 -16.53 -3.46
CA THR A 5 15.80 -15.47 -2.46
C THR A 5 14.49 -14.72 -2.27
N THR A 6 14.01 -14.58 -1.02
CA THR A 6 12.82 -13.77 -0.72
C THR A 6 13.10 -12.28 -0.92
N LEU A 7 12.05 -11.47 -1.16
CA LEU A 7 12.18 -10.02 -1.29
C LEU A 7 12.91 -9.40 -0.09
N THR A 8 12.48 -9.72 1.14
CA THR A 8 13.12 -9.25 2.37
C THR A 8 14.60 -9.64 2.43
N SER A 9 14.95 -10.87 2.06
CA SER A 9 16.35 -11.33 2.06
C SER A 9 17.19 -10.58 1.02
N TYR A 10 16.61 -10.29 -0.14
CA TYR A 10 17.26 -9.51 -1.19
C TYR A 10 17.52 -8.07 -0.74
N ILE A 11 16.51 -7.39 -0.20
CA ILE A 11 16.63 -6.01 0.28
C ILE A 11 17.66 -5.92 1.42
N LEU A 12 17.62 -6.83 2.40
CA LEU A 12 18.60 -6.86 3.50
C LEU A 12 20.04 -7.10 3.02
N ARG A 13 20.24 -7.90 1.97
CA ARG A 13 21.57 -8.06 1.34
C ARG A 13 22.00 -6.75 0.71
N LYS A 14 21.14 -6.11 -0.09
CA LYS A 14 21.45 -4.83 -0.73
C LYS A 14 21.73 -3.69 0.24
N GLN A 15 21.03 -3.65 1.37
CA GLN A 15 21.33 -2.67 2.42
C GLN A 15 22.76 -2.83 2.96
N ARG A 16 23.26 -4.06 3.15
CA ARG A 16 24.61 -4.31 3.67
C ARG A 16 25.72 -3.88 2.73
N ASP A 17 25.42 -3.77 1.43
CA ASP A 17 26.36 -3.27 0.42
C ASP A 17 26.48 -1.73 0.44
N ILE A 18 25.64 -1.03 1.23
CA ILE A 18 25.61 0.43 1.31
C ILE A 18 26.13 0.89 2.68
N GLU A 19 27.29 1.54 2.68
CA GLU A 19 27.86 2.13 3.89
C GLU A 19 26.95 3.22 4.49
N GLY A 20 26.77 3.21 5.82
CA GLY A 20 25.93 4.17 6.52
C GLY A 20 24.41 3.97 6.36
N ALA A 21 23.97 2.88 5.73
CA ALA A 21 22.54 2.58 5.57
C ALA A 21 21.84 2.30 6.92
N SER A 22 21.05 3.27 7.38
CA SER A 22 20.28 3.20 8.64
C SER A 22 19.22 2.07 8.73
N GLY A 23 18.85 1.46 7.60
CA GLY A 23 17.78 0.46 7.54
C GLY A 23 16.35 1.02 7.47
N THR A 24 16.14 2.33 7.64
CA THR A 24 14.81 2.96 7.53
C THR A 24 14.16 2.69 6.18
N PHE A 25 14.91 2.78 5.07
CA PHE A 25 14.40 2.50 3.73
C PHE A 25 14.03 1.02 3.55
N THR A 26 14.82 0.11 4.11
CA THR A 26 14.52 -1.33 4.10
C THR A 26 13.24 -1.63 4.85
N GLY A 27 13.02 -0.97 5.99
CA GLY A 27 11.76 -1.04 6.74
C GLY A 27 10.58 -0.58 5.88
N LEU A 28 10.70 0.61 5.27
CA LEU A 28 9.67 1.15 4.38
C LEU A 28 9.30 0.19 3.23
N LEU A 29 10.29 -0.39 2.56
CA LEU A 29 10.03 -1.34 1.48
C LEU A 29 9.32 -2.61 1.97
N ASN A 30 9.60 -3.07 3.19
CA ASN A 30 8.88 -4.20 3.77
C ASN A 30 7.44 -3.84 4.14
N ASP A 31 7.18 -2.62 4.62
CA ASP A 31 5.82 -2.14 4.91
C ASP A 31 4.96 -2.13 3.64
N ILE A 32 5.50 -1.58 2.56
CA ILE A 32 4.85 -1.59 1.24
C ILE A 32 4.59 -3.03 0.79
N ALA A 33 5.58 -3.92 0.90
CA ALA A 33 5.41 -5.33 0.54
C ALA A 33 4.33 -6.03 1.38
N VAL A 34 4.14 -5.65 2.65
CA VAL A 34 3.06 -6.16 3.50
C VAL A 34 1.71 -5.65 3.00
N ALA A 35 1.58 -4.36 2.70
CA ALA A 35 0.36 -3.78 2.15
C ALA A 35 -0.04 -4.47 0.84
N CYS A 36 0.87 -4.58 -0.13
CA CYS A 36 0.61 -5.24 -1.41
C CYS A 36 0.15 -6.70 -1.25
N LYS A 37 0.73 -7.45 -0.29
CA LYS A 37 0.29 -8.83 -0.02
C LYS A 37 -1.14 -8.89 0.51
N LYS A 38 -1.54 -7.95 1.38
CA LYS A 38 -2.91 -7.88 1.91
C LYS A 38 -3.91 -7.50 0.81
N ILE A 39 -3.55 -6.51 -0.02
CA ILE A 39 -4.36 -6.10 -1.18
C ILE A 39 -4.53 -7.28 -2.14
N ALA A 40 -3.43 -7.95 -2.52
CA ALA A 40 -3.47 -9.11 -3.40
C ALA A 40 -4.31 -10.26 -2.83
N ASP A 41 -4.28 -10.51 -1.53
CA ASP A 41 -5.13 -11.52 -0.89
C ASP A 41 -6.63 -11.20 -1.02
N LEU A 42 -7.00 -9.93 -0.86
CA LEU A 42 -8.39 -9.49 -1.03
C LEU A 42 -8.84 -9.51 -2.49
N VAL A 43 -8.01 -9.03 -3.41
CA VAL A 43 -8.27 -9.09 -4.86
C VAL A 43 -8.48 -10.55 -5.30
N ASN A 44 -7.63 -11.48 -4.83
CA ASN A 44 -7.76 -12.91 -5.16
C ASN A 44 -9.04 -13.55 -4.60
N LYS A 45 -9.57 -13.05 -3.49
CA LYS A 45 -10.83 -13.54 -2.90
C LYS A 45 -12.05 -12.91 -3.58
N GLY A 46 -11.93 -11.68 -4.06
CA GLY A 46 -12.97 -10.96 -4.79
C GLY A 46 -14.33 -11.06 -4.09
N ASP A 47 -15.35 -11.49 -4.84
CA ASP A 47 -16.73 -11.47 -4.35
C ASP A 47 -17.00 -12.41 -3.16
N LEU A 48 -16.14 -13.42 -2.94
CA LEU A 48 -16.29 -14.37 -1.82
C LEU A 48 -16.26 -13.70 -0.45
N VAL A 49 -15.65 -12.53 -0.36
CA VAL A 49 -15.56 -11.71 0.85
C VAL A 49 -16.32 -10.38 0.72
N ASN A 50 -17.18 -10.25 -0.31
CA ASN A 50 -18.03 -9.08 -0.55
C ASN A 50 -17.25 -7.75 -0.64
N VAL A 51 -16.02 -7.80 -1.17
CA VAL A 51 -15.19 -6.61 -1.42
C VAL A 51 -15.41 -6.01 -2.81
N LEU A 52 -16.24 -6.65 -3.66
CA LEU A 52 -16.59 -6.13 -4.99
C LEU A 52 -17.75 -5.13 -4.95
N GLY A 53 -17.88 -4.40 -6.05
CA GLY A 53 -18.89 -3.36 -6.24
C GLY A 53 -18.52 -2.00 -5.65
N SER A 54 -19.47 -1.10 -5.74
CA SER A 54 -19.30 0.31 -5.35
C SER A 54 -19.73 0.56 -3.92
N VAL A 55 -19.18 1.61 -3.31
CA VAL A 55 -19.77 2.25 -2.14
C VAL A 55 -20.76 3.33 -2.59
N ASP A 56 -21.71 3.68 -1.73
CA ASP A 56 -22.59 4.85 -1.93
C ASP A 56 -21.84 6.16 -1.65
N ALA A 57 -20.63 6.30 -2.22
CA ALA A 57 -19.78 7.47 -2.11
C ALA A 57 -19.16 7.78 -3.47
N THR A 58 -18.94 9.06 -3.71
CA THR A 58 -18.28 9.57 -4.92
C THR A 58 -16.86 10.00 -4.52
N ASN A 59 -15.86 9.55 -5.28
CA ASN A 59 -14.47 9.92 -5.01
C ASN A 59 -14.20 11.39 -5.39
N VAL A 60 -13.00 11.88 -5.08
CA VAL A 60 -12.54 13.26 -5.35
C VAL A 60 -12.47 13.60 -6.84
N GLN A 61 -12.59 12.59 -7.70
CA GLN A 61 -12.59 12.70 -9.16
C GLN A 61 -14.01 12.67 -9.77
N GLY A 62 -15.05 12.53 -8.94
CA GLY A 62 -16.46 12.51 -9.40
C GLY A 62 -16.96 11.14 -9.86
N GLU A 63 -16.19 10.07 -9.63
CA GLU A 63 -16.56 8.69 -9.98
C GLU A 63 -17.14 7.94 -8.79
N GLN A 64 -17.93 6.89 -9.06
CA GLN A 64 -18.46 6.03 -8.01
C GLN A 64 -17.31 5.21 -7.44
N GLN A 65 -16.97 5.42 -6.17
CA GLN A 65 -15.80 4.81 -5.56
C GLN A 65 -16.04 3.31 -5.38
N LYS A 66 -15.05 2.47 -5.75
CA LYS A 66 -15.16 1.04 -5.50
C LYS A 66 -14.79 0.71 -4.07
N LYS A 67 -15.42 -0.32 -3.51
CA LYS A 67 -15.10 -0.80 -2.14
C LYS A 67 -13.62 -1.16 -2.00
N LEU A 68 -13.05 -1.78 -3.03
CA LEU A 68 -11.65 -2.19 -3.03
C LEU A 68 -10.67 -1.00 -3.07
N ASP A 69 -11.07 0.15 -3.62
CA ASP A 69 -10.25 1.37 -3.60
C ASP A 69 -10.11 1.88 -2.16
N VAL A 70 -11.25 1.99 -1.46
CA VAL A 70 -11.30 2.38 -0.04
C VAL A 70 -10.49 1.41 0.83
N ILE A 71 -10.65 0.11 0.62
CA ILE A 71 -9.96 -0.91 1.41
C ILE A 71 -8.45 -0.89 1.12
N SER A 72 -8.04 -0.78 -0.14
CA SER A 72 -6.62 -0.73 -0.51
C SER A 72 -5.94 0.50 0.07
N ASN A 73 -6.60 1.66 0.02
CA ASN A 73 -6.11 2.89 0.65
C ASN A 73 -5.92 2.72 2.16
N GLN A 74 -6.93 2.15 2.84
CA GLN A 74 -6.87 1.89 4.28
C GLN A 74 -5.73 0.92 4.65
N LEU A 75 -5.52 -0.13 3.86
CA LEU A 75 -4.42 -1.09 4.07
C LEU A 75 -3.04 -0.45 3.89
N MET A 76 -2.88 0.47 2.93
CA MET A 76 -1.66 1.25 2.77
C MET A 76 -1.41 2.15 3.99
N ILE A 77 -2.41 2.91 4.41
CA ILE A 77 -2.33 3.78 5.61
C ILE A 77 -1.94 2.97 6.85
N GLU A 78 -2.61 1.85 7.10
CA GLU A 78 -2.31 0.98 8.26
C GLU A 78 -0.90 0.41 8.24
N ALA A 79 -0.40 0.01 7.07
CA ALA A 79 0.94 -0.55 6.94
C ALA A 79 2.04 0.51 7.15
N LEU A 80 1.77 1.78 6.85
CA LEU A 80 2.79 2.81 6.75
C LEU A 80 2.78 3.80 7.92
N ALA A 81 1.59 4.12 8.46
CA ALA A 81 1.45 5.20 9.43
C ALA A 81 2.08 4.89 10.80
N GLY A 82 2.15 3.61 11.19
CA GLY A 82 2.59 3.18 12.52
C GLY A 82 4.09 2.88 12.66
N ASN A 83 4.81 2.68 11.55
CA ASN A 83 6.15 2.06 11.59
C ASN A 83 7.30 3.08 11.65
N GLY A 84 7.00 4.38 11.62
CA GLY A 84 8.00 5.42 11.79
C GLY A 84 8.94 5.62 10.60
N HIS A 85 8.61 5.07 9.44
CA HIS A 85 9.43 5.20 8.24
C HIS A 85 9.06 6.41 7.37
N ILE A 86 7.78 6.79 7.35
CA ILE A 86 7.27 7.93 6.58
C ILE A 86 7.01 9.16 7.45
N ALA A 87 7.03 10.33 6.85
CA ALA A 87 6.68 11.62 7.45
C ALA A 87 5.24 12.05 7.10
N ALA A 88 4.78 11.68 5.89
CA ALA A 88 3.42 11.87 5.40
C ALA A 88 3.15 10.91 4.22
N LEU A 89 1.88 10.74 3.89
CA LEU A 89 1.39 9.94 2.77
C LEU A 89 0.44 10.78 1.90
N ALA A 90 0.56 10.70 0.58
CA ALA A 90 -0.48 11.14 -0.34
C ALA A 90 -0.98 9.95 -1.15
N SER A 91 -2.28 9.88 -1.37
CA SER A 91 -2.96 8.78 -2.05
C SER A 91 -3.87 9.33 -3.14
N GLU A 92 -4.03 8.62 -4.26
CA GLU A 92 -5.04 8.96 -5.26
C GLU A 92 -6.45 9.06 -4.64
N GLU A 93 -6.73 8.22 -3.64
CA GLU A 93 -8.03 8.11 -2.98
C GLU A 93 -8.31 9.23 -1.95
N MET A 94 -7.45 10.26 -1.87
CA MET A 94 -7.55 11.33 -0.88
C MET A 94 -7.33 12.70 -1.51
N GLU A 95 -8.16 13.68 -1.13
CA GLU A 95 -8.02 15.07 -1.61
C GLU A 95 -6.78 15.76 -1.01
N ASP A 96 -6.58 15.54 0.29
CA ASP A 96 -5.49 16.13 1.07
C ASP A 96 -4.43 15.11 1.44
N ILE A 97 -3.23 15.61 1.74
CA ILE A 97 -2.13 14.81 2.29
C ILE A 97 -2.59 14.19 3.62
N TYR A 98 -2.44 12.86 3.74
CA TYR A 98 -2.62 12.17 5.01
C TYR A 98 -1.49 12.55 5.97
N ASN A 99 -1.84 13.36 6.96
CA ASN A 99 -0.96 13.71 8.06
C ASN A 99 -1.00 12.60 9.11
N LEU A 100 0.19 12.09 9.47
CA LEU A 100 0.31 11.12 10.55
C LEU A 100 -0.24 11.70 11.87
N PRO A 101 -0.85 10.86 12.73
CA PRO A 101 -1.30 11.26 14.06
C PRO A 101 -0.19 11.98 14.85
N GLU A 102 -0.55 12.94 15.73
CA GLU A 102 0.43 13.75 16.46
C GLU A 102 1.42 12.94 17.29
N ASN A 103 0.99 11.78 17.80
CA ASN A 103 1.81 10.87 18.61
C ASN A 103 2.58 9.82 17.78
N ALA A 104 2.43 9.81 16.45
CA ALA A 104 3.15 8.87 15.59
C ALA A 104 4.62 9.28 15.42
N HIS A 105 5.52 8.30 15.40
CA HIS A 105 6.90 8.54 15.03
C HIS A 105 6.96 8.96 13.55
N ARG A 106 7.60 10.10 13.26
CA ARG A 106 7.79 10.58 11.88
C ARG A 106 9.16 10.15 11.36
N GLY A 107 9.14 9.46 10.22
CA GLY A 107 10.34 9.07 9.50
C GLY A 107 10.86 10.15 8.56
N ARG A 108 11.71 9.75 7.62
CA ARG A 108 12.41 10.66 6.69
C ARG A 108 11.88 10.62 5.25
N TYR A 109 10.89 9.78 4.98
CA TYR A 109 10.35 9.57 3.64
C TYR A 109 8.96 10.16 3.48
N LEU A 110 8.67 10.76 2.34
CA LEU A 110 7.31 11.02 1.90
C LEU A 110 6.91 9.89 0.96
N LEU A 111 5.72 9.33 1.14
CA LEU A 111 5.20 8.30 0.23
C LEU A 111 4.02 8.85 -0.55
N LEU A 112 4.04 8.63 -1.86
CA LEU A 112 2.91 8.88 -2.74
C LEU A 112 2.53 7.55 -3.37
N CYS A 113 1.24 7.22 -3.41
CA CYS A 113 0.77 5.97 -3.97
C CYS A 113 -0.59 6.11 -4.69
N ASP A 114 -0.77 5.30 -5.72
CA ASP A 114 -2.08 4.83 -6.12
C ASP A 114 -2.26 3.45 -5.46
N PRO A 115 -3.18 3.30 -4.49
CA PRO A 115 -3.34 2.05 -3.77
C PRO A 115 -3.97 0.92 -4.61
N LEU A 116 -4.71 1.24 -5.69
CA LEU A 116 -5.32 0.25 -6.57
C LEU A 116 -5.53 0.79 -8.00
N ASP A 117 -4.51 0.65 -8.83
CA ASP A 117 -4.59 1.00 -10.26
C ASP A 117 -5.51 0.01 -10.99
N GLY A 118 -6.33 0.57 -11.88
CA GLY A 118 -7.23 -0.20 -12.73
C GLY A 118 -8.42 -0.79 -11.98
N SER A 119 -8.91 -0.17 -10.91
CA SER A 119 -10.03 -0.68 -10.12
C SER A 119 -11.28 -1.00 -10.96
N SER A 120 -11.49 -0.30 -12.08
CA SER A 120 -12.49 -0.59 -13.11
C SER A 120 -12.46 -2.05 -13.60
N ASN A 121 -11.28 -2.69 -13.63
CA ASN A 121 -11.03 -4.04 -14.12
C ASN A 121 -11.36 -5.16 -13.11
N VAL A 122 -11.56 -4.83 -11.84
CA VAL A 122 -11.75 -5.83 -10.77
C VAL A 122 -12.95 -6.73 -11.05
N ASP A 123 -14.09 -6.16 -11.46
CA ASP A 123 -15.34 -6.90 -11.64
C ASP A 123 -15.31 -7.87 -12.85
N VAL A 124 -14.36 -7.65 -13.77
CA VAL A 124 -14.15 -8.49 -14.96
C VAL A 124 -12.91 -9.39 -14.83
N ASN A 125 -12.33 -9.46 -13.63
CA ASN A 125 -11.16 -10.29 -13.31
C ASN A 125 -9.97 -10.05 -14.27
N VAL A 126 -9.76 -8.78 -14.63
CA VAL A 126 -8.59 -8.32 -15.39
C VAL A 126 -7.54 -7.78 -14.41
N SER A 127 -6.28 -7.70 -14.84
CA SER A 127 -5.16 -7.24 -14.02
C SER A 127 -5.40 -5.86 -13.40
N VAL A 128 -4.97 -5.74 -12.15
CA VAL A 128 -4.92 -4.52 -11.32
C VAL A 128 -3.58 -4.43 -10.61
N GLY A 129 -3.23 -3.27 -10.02
CA GLY A 129 -1.90 -3.05 -9.47
C GLY A 129 -1.78 -1.99 -8.37
N THR A 130 -0.55 -1.83 -7.90
CA THR A 130 -0.06 -0.78 -6.98
C THR A 130 1.38 -0.46 -7.40
#